data_AF-A0A1G3C4X8-F1
#
_entry.id   AF-A0A1G3C4X8-F1
#
_cell.length_a   1.000
_cell.length_b   1.000
_cell.length_c   1.000
_cell.angle_alpha   90.00
_cell.angle_beta   90.00
_cell.angle_gamma   90.00
#
_symmetry.space_group_name_H-M   'P 1'
#
loop_
_entity.id
_entity.type
_entity.pdbx_description
1 polymer ?
#
loop_
_entity_poly.entity_id
_entity_poly.type
_entity_poly.pdbx_seq_one_letter_code
_entity_poly.pdbx_strand_id
1 'polypeptide(L)' 'MVKVKTFSSQLRIFHVKEELETLDKTVNEFLKKNKIKKVVSVSDSATANIDGGTMGLIRVVAYE' A
#
# COMPACT_ATOMS: atom_id res chain seq x y z
N MET A 1 17.29 12.28 -5.10
CA MET A 1 17.27 11.82 -3.69
C MET A 1 16.06 10.92 -3.53
N VAL A 2 16.25 9.70 -3.03
CA VAL A 2 15.15 8.75 -2.86
C VAL A 2 14.24 9.20 -1.72
N LYS A 3 12.93 9.20 -1.95
CA LYS A 3 11.88 9.49 -0.96
C LYS A 3 11.08 8.24 -0.67
N VAL A 4 10.44 8.19 0.49
CA VAL A 4 9.62 7.05 0.92
C VAL A 4 8.23 7.54 1.31
N LYS A 5 7.20 6.84 0.83
CA LYS A 5 5.81 7.04 1.25
C LYS A 5 5.19 5.71 1.68
N THR A 6 4.57 5.72 2.85
CA THR A 6 3.84 4.58 3.40
C THR A 6 2.34 4.78 3.23
N PHE A 7 1.66 3.68 2.92
CA PHE A 7 0.22 3.53 2.79
C PHE A 7 -0.22 2.37 3.69
N SER A 8 -1.42 2.44 4.23
CA SER A 8 -2.00 1.38 5.04
C SER A 8 -3.44 1.15 4.60
N SER A 9 -3.84 -0.11 4.50
CA SER A 9 -5.22 -0.50 4.23
C SER A 9 -5.67 -1.56 5.24
N GLN A 10 -6.93 -1.46 5.68
CA GLN A 10 -7.56 -2.48 6.51
C GLN A 10 -8.12 -3.57 5.59
N LEU A 11 -7.91 -4.83 5.93
CA LEU A 11 -8.44 -5.95 5.18
C LEU A 11 -9.64 -6.54 5.92
N ARG A 12 -10.82 -6.34 5.33
CA ARG A 12 -12.08 -6.87 5.85
C ARG A 12 -12.38 -8.24 5.24
N ILE A 13 -12.92 -9.14 6.06
CA ILE A 13 -13.33 -10.48 5.62
C ILE A 13 -14.30 -10.35 4.43
N PHE A 14 -14.07 -11.15 3.39
CA PHE A 14 -14.81 -11.16 2.13
C PHE A 14 -14.74 -9.88 1.26
N HIS A 15 -14.00 -8.85 1.66
CA HIS A 15 -13.83 -7.61 0.89
C HIS A 15 -12.38 -7.34 0.45
N VAL A 16 -11.46 -8.28 0.73
CA VAL A 16 -10.01 -8.12 0.51
C VAL A 16 -9.67 -7.65 -0.91
N LYS A 17 -10.34 -8.17 -1.95
CA LYS A 17 -10.10 -7.76 -3.34
C LYS A 17 -10.35 -6.26 -3.55
N GLU A 18 -11.49 -5.76 -3.08
CA GLU A 18 -11.86 -4.35 -3.18
C GLU A 18 -10.87 -3.45 -2.41
N GLU A 19 -10.44 -3.90 -1.23
CA GLU A 19 -9.47 -3.15 -0.42
C GLU A 19 -8.09 -3.06 -1.08
N LEU A 20 -7.63 -4.14 -1.71
CA LEU A 20 -6.38 -4.16 -2.46
C LEU A 20 -6.47 -3.31 -3.73
N GLU A 21 -7.58 -3.37 -4.46
CA GLU A 21 -7.83 -2.50 -5.63
C GLU A 21 -7.87 -1.02 -5.23
N THR A 22 -8.48 -0.71 -4.08
CA THR A 22 -8.53 0.66 -3.54
C THR A 22 -7.15 1.15 -3.11
N LEU A 23 -6.33 0.29 -2.48
CA LEU A 23 -4.95 0.60 -2.13
C LEU A 23 -4.11 0.87 -3.39
N ASP A 24 -4.21 0.01 -4.41
CA ASP A 24 -3.54 0.18 -5.70
C ASP A 24 -3.92 1.49 -6.36
N LYS A 25 -5.21 1.81 -6.42
CA LYS A 25 -5.71 3.07 -6.98
C LYS A 25 -5.13 4.26 -6.23
N THR A 26 -5.13 4.23 -4.90
CA THR A 26 -4.60 5.29 -4.04
C THR A 26 -3.11 5.54 -4.28
N VAL A 27 -2.32 4.46 -4.38
CA VAL A 27 -0.88 4.56 -4.68
C VAL A 27 -0.66 5.16 -6.07
N ASN A 28 -1.39 4.69 -7.07
CA ASN A 28 -1.27 5.19 -8.45
C ASN A 28 -1.68 6.67 -8.58
N GLU A 29 -2.74 7.09 -7.89
CA GLU A 29 -3.15 8.50 -7.83
C GLU A 29 -2.06 9.36 -7.17
N PHE A 30 -1.43 8.88 -6.10
CA PHE A 30 -0.29 9.56 -5.48
C PHE A 30 0.88 9.71 -6.47
N LEU A 31 1.27 8.64 -7.16
CA LEU A 31 2.37 8.67 -8.12
C LEU A 31 2.09 9.68 -9.25
N LYS A 32 0.88 9.65 -9.81
CA LYS A 32 0.43 10.54 -10.88
C LYS A 32 0.36 12.00 -10.43
N LYS A 33 -0.28 12.29 -9.30
CA LYS A 33 -0.46 13.65 -8.76
C LYS A 33 0.89 14.33 -8.48
N ASN A 34 1.86 13.57 -8.00
CA ASN A 34 3.20 14.09 -7.69
C ASN A 34 4.17 14.04 -8.88
N LYS A 35 3.71 13.59 -10.06
CA LYS A 35 4.52 13.47 -11.29
C LYS A 35 5.81 12.66 -11.07
N ILE A 36 5.74 11.66 -10.20
CA ILE A 36 6.88 10.78 -9.86
C ILE A 36 7.33 10.04 -11.12
N LYS A 37 8.64 10.03 -11.39
CA LYS A 37 9.19 9.51 -12.64
C LYS A 37 9.75 8.11 -12.51
N LYS A 38 10.15 7.72 -11.30
CA LYS A 38 10.75 6.42 -11.06
C LYS A 38 10.33 5.88 -9.70
N VAL A 39 9.76 4.68 -9.71
CA VAL A 39 9.57 3.88 -8.52
C VAL A 39 10.80 2.99 -8.38
N VAL A 40 11.46 3.08 -7.24
CA VAL A 40 12.66 2.29 -6.92
C VAL A 40 12.26 0.93 -6.37
N SER A 41 11.29 0.91 -5.45
CA SER A 41 10.76 -0.32 -4.90
C SER A 41 9.34 -0.13 -4.34
N VAL A 42 8.62 -1.25 -4.27
CA VAL A 42 7.35 -1.40 -3.57
C VAL A 42 7.49 -2.61 -2.65
N SER A 43 7.11 -2.47 -1.39
CA SER A 43 7.18 -3.55 -0.40
C SER A 43 5.91 -3.56 0.45
N ASP A 44 5.38 -4.75 0.67
CA ASP A 44 4.16 -4.98 1.44
C ASP A 44 4.46 -5.81 2.69
N SER A 45 3.81 -5.47 3.79
CA SER A 45 3.79 -6.26 5.01
C SER A 45 2.37 -6.38 5.54
N ALA A 46 1.93 -7.62 5.79
CA ALA A 46 0.67 -7.89 6.46
C ALA A 46 0.77 -7.54 7.95
N THR A 47 -0.31 -7.00 8.51
CA THR A 47 -0.48 -6.85 9.96
C THR A 47 -1.44 -7.91 10.45
N ALA A 48 -1.14 -8.53 11.59
CA ALA A 48 -1.97 -9.55 12.20
C ALA A 48 -2.78 -8.98 13.39
N ASN A 49 -3.95 -9.56 13.63
CA ASN A 49 -4.67 -9.40 14.89
C ASN A 49 -4.07 -10.32 15.98
N ILE A 50 -4.65 -10.29 17.18
CA ILE A 50 -4.17 -11.09 18.32
C ILE A 50 -4.28 -12.61 18.08
N ASP A 51 -5.19 -13.03 17.21
CA ASP A 51 -5.42 -14.44 16.86
C ASP A 51 -4.54 -14.91 15.69
N GLY A 52 -3.62 -14.06 15.21
CA GLY A 52 -2.71 -14.35 14.10
C GLY A 52 -3.31 -14.20 12.70
N GLY A 53 -4.58 -13.78 12.60
CA GLY A 53 -5.25 -13.50 11.34
C GLY A 53 -4.82 -12.16 10.73
N THR A 54 -4.59 -12.14 9.42
CA THR A 54 -4.29 -10.91 8.69
C THR A 54 -5.45 -9.92 8.76
N MET A 55 -5.20 -8.71 9.27
CA MET A 55 -6.19 -7.64 9.47
C MET A 55 -5.92 -6.41 8.59
N GLY A 56 -4.73 -6.31 8.01
CA GLY A 56 -4.34 -5.12 7.25
C GLY A 56 -3.09 -5.35 6.43
N LEU A 57 -2.81 -4.39 5.56
CA LEU A 57 -1.62 -4.35 4.72
C LEU A 57 -0.97 -2.96 4.82
N ILE A 58 0.33 -2.95 5.07
CA ILE A 58 1.16 -1.76 4.99
C ILE A 58 1.96 -1.87 3.70
N ARG A 59 1.83 -0.87 2.82
CA ARG A 59 2.61 -0.74 1.58
C ARG A 59 3.57 0.43 1.66
N VAL A 60 4.83 0.19 1.38
CA VAL A 60 5.89 1.20 1.32
C VAL A 60 6.35 1.35 -0.13
N VAL A 61 6.39 2.60 -0.60
CA VAL A 61 6.87 2.96 -1.94
C VAL A 61 8.09 3.86 -1.80
N ALA A 62 9.24 3.40 -2.32
CA ALA A 62 10.44 4.20 -2.48
C ALA A 62 10.49 4.76 -3.92
N TYR A 63 10.72 6.07 -4.07
CA TYR A 63 10.61 6.74 -5.36
C TYR A 63 11.58 7.92 -5.52
N GLU A 64 11.78 8.34 -6.77
CA GLU A 64 12.55 9.53 -7.17
C GLU A 64 11.67 10.57 -7.87
#